data_AF-A0A1V2IEK4-F1
#
_entry.id   AF-A0A1V2IEK4-F1
#
_cell.length_a   1.000
_cell.length_b   1.000
_cell.length_c   1.000
_cell.angle_alpha   90.00
_cell.angle_beta   90.00
_cell.angle_gamma   90.00
#
_symmetry.space_group_name_H-M   'P 1'
#
loop_
_entity.id
_entity.type
_entity.pdbx_description
1 polymer ?
#
loop_
_entity_poly.entity_id
_entity_poly.type
_entity_poly.pdbx_seq_one_letter_code
_entity_poly.pdbx_strand_id
1 'polypeptide(L)' 'MVGHDDSPIATMFVPALSTIRIETAALGRGFADFVLHLVDRRPLPTGLTAPRPVLVHRETS' A
#
# COMPACT_ATOMS: atom_id res chain seq x y z
N MET A 1 13.96 -10.30 -10.90
CA MET A 1 13.22 -9.03 -11.13
C MET A 1 12.46 -8.67 -9.86
N VAL A 2 12.20 -7.39 -9.65
CA VAL A 2 11.35 -6.90 -8.54
C VAL A 2 10.20 -6.10 -9.15
N GLY A 3 8.96 -6.52 -8.88
CA GLY A 3 7.75 -5.81 -9.28
C GLY A 3 7.34 -4.70 -8.30
N HIS A 4 6.20 -4.08 -8.58
CA HIS A 4 5.55 -3.08 -7.75
C HIS A 4 4.10 -3.53 -7.48
N ASP A 5 3.51 -3.12 -6.36
CA ASP A 5 2.11 -3.33 -5.94
C ASP A 5 1.75 -4.62 -5.18
N ASP A 6 2.56 -5.67 -5.28
CA ASP A 6 2.21 -6.99 -4.72
C ASP A 6 0.82 -7.50 -5.11
N SER A 7 0.40 -7.24 -6.36
CA SER A 7 -0.89 -7.69 -6.86
C SER A 7 -0.93 -9.22 -7.00
N PRO A 8 -2.13 -9.85 -7.01
CA PRO A 8 -2.27 -11.32 -7.07
C PRO A 8 -1.58 -11.98 -8.28
N ILE A 9 -1.36 -11.24 -9.36
CA ILE A 9 -0.64 -11.77 -10.54
C ILE A 9 0.83 -12.07 -10.22
N ALA A 10 1.44 -11.41 -9.22
CA ALA A 10 2.84 -11.61 -8.85
C ALA A 10 3.15 -13.06 -8.41
N THR A 11 2.15 -13.80 -7.92
CA THR A 11 2.29 -15.23 -7.54
C THR A 11 2.06 -16.19 -8.71
N MET A 12 1.64 -15.70 -9.89
CA MET A 12 1.35 -16.54 -11.07
C MET A 12 2.56 -16.70 -12.00
N PHE A 13 3.63 -15.93 -11.79
CA PHE A 13 4.88 -16.07 -12.53
C PHE A 13 5.70 -17.27 -12.02
N VAL A 14 6.52 -17.84 -12.91
CA VAL A 14 7.55 -18.83 -12.57
C VAL A 14 8.89 -18.28 -13.09
N PRO A 15 9.78 -17.81 -12.21
CA PRO A 15 9.67 -17.77 -10.75
C PRO A 15 8.59 -16.78 -10.25
N ALA A 16 8.07 -16.99 -9.04
CA ALA A 16 7.19 -16.00 -8.41
C ALA A 16 7.92 -14.67 -8.24
N LEU A 17 7.22 -13.56 -8.48
CA LEU A 17 7.86 -12.26 -8.58
C LEU A 17 7.99 -11.60 -7.18
N SER A 18 9.24 -11.38 -6.73
CA SER A 18 9.52 -10.47 -5.61
C SER A 18 8.97 -9.07 -5.93
N THR A 19 8.48 -8.33 -4.95
CA THR A 19 7.76 -7.07 -5.22
C THR A 19 7.78 -6.11 -4.05
N ILE A 20 7.63 -4.81 -4.32
CA ILE A 20 7.41 -3.79 -3.30
C ILE A 20 5.91 -3.70 -3.02
N ARG A 21 5.50 -3.98 -1.78
CA ARG A 21 4.13 -3.78 -1.31
C ARG A 21 4.00 -2.44 -0.61
N ILE A 22 2.94 -1.71 -0.96
CA ILE A 22 2.43 -0.57 -0.22
C ILE A 22 1.06 -0.97 0.33
N GLU A 23 0.77 -0.61 1.58
CA GLU A 23 -0.54 -0.86 2.18
C GLU A 23 -1.59 0.12 1.63
N THR A 24 -1.98 -0.10 0.37
CA THR A 24 -2.89 0.77 -0.39
C THR A 24 -4.26 0.91 0.29
N ALA A 25 -4.73 -0.14 0.96
CA ALA A 25 -5.96 -0.08 1.76
C ALA A 25 -5.84 0.89 2.95
N ALA A 26 -4.69 0.91 3.64
CA ALA A 26 -4.46 1.86 4.73
C ALA A 26 -4.33 3.30 4.19
N LEU A 27 -3.66 3.48 3.05
CA LEU A 27 -3.59 4.78 2.38
C LEU A 27 -4.99 5.29 1.99
N GLY A 28 -5.83 4.42 1.41
CA GLY A 28 -7.21 4.75 1.05
C GLY A 28 -8.05 5.13 2.27
N ARG A 29 -7.92 4.41 3.39
CA ARG A 29 -8.58 4.78 4.66
C ARG A 29 -8.13 6.15 5.16
N GLY A 30 -6.83 6.42 5.19
CA GLY A 30 -6.31 7.72 5.61
C GLY A 30 -6.81 8.87 4.71
N PHE A 31 -6.90 8.65 3.41
CA PHE A 31 -7.46 9.62 2.47
C PHE A 31 -8.97 9.83 2.69
N ALA A 32 -9.74 8.75 2.89
CA ALA A 32 -11.16 8.84 3.20
C ALA A 32 -11.41 9.62 4.50
N ASP A 33 -10.65 9.33 5.55
CA ASP A 33 -10.73 10.05 6.83
C ASP A 33 -10.40 11.53 6.64
N PHE A 34 -9.36 11.86 5.86
CA PHE A 34 -9.02 13.24 5.52
C PHE A 34 -10.20 13.96 4.84
N VAL A 35 -10.81 13.35 3.83
CA VAL A 35 -11.96 13.94 3.12
C VAL A 35 -13.14 14.15 4.06
N LEU A 36 -13.45 13.18 4.93
CA LEU A 36 -14.54 13.31 5.91
C LEU A 36 -14.32 14.48 6.88
N HIS A 37 -13.09 14.71 7.34
CA HIS A 37 -12.80 15.87 8.20
C HIS A 37 -13.02 17.20 7.46
N LEU A 38 -12.65 17.28 6.18
CA LEU A 38 -12.90 18.48 5.38
C LEU A 38 -14.39 18.74 5.16
N VAL A 39 -15.16 17.70 4.81
CA VAL A 39 -16.60 17.80 4.57
C VAL A 39 -17.35 18.20 5.85
N ASP A 40 -16.98 17.61 6.98
CA ASP A 40 -17.61 17.88 8.28
C ASP A 40 -17.11 19.17 8.96
N ARG A 41 -16.15 19.88 8.35
CA ARG A 41 -15.44 21.03 8.95
C ARG A 41 -14.83 20.72 10.33
N ARG A 42 -14.36 19.48 10.51
CA ARG A 42 -13.64 19.05 11.71
C ARG A 42 -12.14 19.33 11.55
N PRO A 43 -11.39 19.59 12.63
CA PRO A 43 -9.94 19.75 12.56
C PRO A 43 -9.28 18.53 11.93
N LEU A 44 -8.30 18.74 11.03
CA LEU A 44 -7.57 17.63 10.42
C LEU A 44 -6.73 16.89 11.48
N PRO A 45 -6.65 15.55 11.41
CA PRO A 45 -5.71 14.80 12.24
C PRO A 45 -4.27 15.24 11.96
N THR A 46 -3.49 15.47 13.01
CA THR A 46 -2.08 15.83 12.89
C THR A 46 -1.24 14.60 12.55
N GLY A 47 -0.51 14.66 11.44
CA GLY A 47 0.41 13.61 11.01
C GLY A 47 -0.22 12.57 10.08
N LEU A 48 -0.25 12.88 8.79
CA LEU A 48 -0.44 11.85 7.77
C LEU A 48 0.80 10.94 7.82
N THR A 49 0.61 9.69 8.24
CA THR A 49 1.70 8.71 8.22
C THR A 49 2.06 8.41 6.77
N ALA A 50 3.29 8.71 6.38
CA ALA A 50 3.79 8.34 5.06
C ALA A 50 3.67 6.82 4.88
N PRO A 51 3.17 6.34 3.72
CA PRO A 51 3.10 4.92 3.45
C PRO A 51 4.50 4.30 3.58
N ARG A 52 4.58 3.16 4.27
CA ARG A 52 5.82 2.41 4.47
C ARG A 52 5.88 1.26 3.47
N PRO A 53 6.64 1.40 2.36
CA PRO A 53 6.83 0.30 1.44
C PRO A 53 7.59 -0.84 2.13
N VAL A 54 7.20 -2.08 1.83
CA VAL A 54 7.88 -3.29 2.30
C VAL A 54 8.29 -4.14 1.11
N LEU A 55 9.50 -4.69 1.15
CA LEU A 55 9.94 -5.67 0.16
C LEU A 55 9.33 -7.03 0.52
N VAL A 56 8.55 -7.59 -0.40
CA VAL A 56 8.07 -8.96 -0.36
C VAL A 56 9.06 -9.82 -1.16
N HIS A 57 9.91 -10.53 -0.44
CA HIS A 57 10.87 -11.45 -1.04
C HIS A 57 10.19 -12.76 -1.45
N ARG A 58 10.45 -13.22 -2.68
CA ARG A 58 10.00 -14.50 -3.21
C ARG A 58 11.18 -15.18 -3.90
N GLU A 59 11.45 -16.43 -3.52
CA GLU A 59 12.47 -17.29 -4.12
C GLU A 59 11.81 -18.40 -4.96
N THR A 60 12.57 -18.90 -5.93
CA THR A 60 12.35 -20.23 -6.52
C THR A 60 12.91 -21.31 -5.62
N SER A 61 12.11 -22.33 -5.34
CA SER A 61 12.65 -23.67 -5.09
C SER A 61 12.99 -24.35 -6.40
#